data_AF-A0A4Y7SH76-F1
#
_entry.id   AF-A0A4Y7SH76-F1
#
_cell.length_a   1.000
_cell.length_b   1.000
_cell.length_c   1.000
_cell.angle_alpha   90.00
_cell.angle_beta   90.00
_cell.angle_gamma   90.00
#
_symmetry.space_group_name_H-M   'P 1'
#
loop_
_entity.id
_entity.type
_entity.pdbx_description
1 polymer ?
#
loop_
_entity_poly.entity_id
_entity_poly.type
_entity_poly.pdbx_seq_one_letter_code
_entity_poly.pdbx_strand_id
1 'polypeptide(L)'
;VDTRWSSTFLMIDRVVEMRLAIQAFFKLEKYEGYAAAYSMSEEQFAVLNDIRQFLGLFHVVQELVSAEKTPTLSFVLPMYEKLLTMLDDLKCILPEIASAITSSQTKLRGYLNKARGSPAYTMAIGMSRPITHWYI
;
A
#
# COMPACT_ATOMS: atom_id res chain seq x y z
N VAL A 1 1.84 12.23 7.89
CA VAL A 1 0.55 12.58 7.24
C VAL A 1 -0.30 11.34 7.37
N ASP A 2 -1.48 11.42 8.00
CA ASP A 2 -2.46 10.34 7.94
C ASP A 2 -2.91 10.21 6.49
N THR A 3 -2.28 9.30 5.78
CA THR A 3 -2.50 9.14 4.36
C THR A 3 -3.77 8.35 4.15
N ARG A 4 -4.77 8.98 3.51
CA ARG A 4 -6.12 8.45 3.24
C ARG A 4 -6.17 7.02 2.69
N TRP A 5 -5.09 6.55 2.09
CA TRP A 5 -5.00 5.18 1.57
C TRP A 5 -4.75 4.12 2.64
N SER A 6 -4.12 4.45 3.78
CA SER A 6 -4.02 3.53 4.93
C SER A 6 -5.37 3.33 5.59
N SER A 7 -6.21 4.36 5.72
CA SER A 7 -7.58 4.18 6.20
C SER A 7 -8.42 3.32 5.25
N THR A 8 -8.31 3.54 3.94
CA THR A 8 -9.02 2.70 2.95
C THR A 8 -8.53 1.25 2.97
N PHE A 9 -7.21 1.04 3.06
CA PHE A 9 -6.63 -0.30 3.22
C PHE A 9 -7.18 -0.99 4.48
N LEU A 10 -7.11 -0.35 5.65
CA LEU A 10 -7.56 -0.93 6.91
C LEU A 10 -9.07 -1.25 6.90
N MET A 11 -9.88 -0.39 6.30
CA MET A 11 -11.32 -0.66 6.12
C MET A 11 -11.54 -1.91 5.28
N ILE A 12 -10.85 -2.02 4.14
CA ILE A 12 -10.97 -3.15 3.23
C ILE A 12 -10.46 -4.44 3.89
N ASP A 13 -9.27 -4.38 4.50
CA ASP A 13 -8.65 -5.49 5.21
C ASP A 13 -9.62 -6.05 6.26
N ARG A 14 -10.24 -5.15 7.03
CA ARG A 14 -11.22 -5.54 8.05
C ARG A 14 -12.48 -6.16 7.45
N VAL A 15 -13.02 -5.61 6.37
CA VAL A 15 -14.21 -6.16 5.70
C VAL A 15 -13.94 -7.54 5.11
N VAL A 16 -12.76 -7.76 4.54
CA VAL A 16 -12.34 -9.07 4.02
C VAL A 16 -12.19 -10.08 5.16
N GLU A 17 -11.55 -9.70 6.27
CA GLU A 17 -11.41 -10.54 7.46
C GLU A 17 -12.77 -10.92 8.07
N MET A 18 -13.68 -9.95 8.17
CA MET A 18 -15.00 -10.14 8.77
C MET A 18 -16.05 -10.71 7.83
N ARG A 19 -15.69 -11.14 6.62
CA ARG A 19 -16.65 -11.57 5.59
C ARG A 19 -17.70 -12.56 6.09
N LEU A 20 -17.27 -13.63 6.78
CA LEU A 20 -18.20 -14.64 7.31
C LEU A 20 -19.13 -14.07 8.39
N ALA A 21 -18.62 -13.18 9.23
CA ALA A 21 -19.41 -12.52 10.25
C ALA A 21 -20.44 -11.56 9.63
N ILE A 22 -20.06 -10.81 8.58
CA ILE A 22 -20.97 -9.92 7.84
C ILE A 22 -22.07 -10.74 7.16
N GLN A 23 -21.73 -11.86 6.52
CA GLN A 23 -22.71 -12.76 5.92
C GLN A 23 -23.65 -13.38 6.96
N ALA A 24 -23.15 -13.76 8.13
CA ALA A 24 -23.99 -14.24 9.23
C ALA A 24 -24.89 -13.14 9.80
N PHE A 25 -24.38 -11.91 9.90
CA PHE A 25 -25.13 -10.74 10.39
C PHE A 25 -26.35 -10.45 9.51
N PHE A 26 -26.21 -10.52 8.19
CA PHE A 26 -27.32 -10.32 7.26
C PHE A 26 -28.34 -11.47 7.24
N LYS A 27 -28.04 -12.63 7.85
CA LYS A 27 -29.01 -13.73 8.01
C LYS A 27 -29.91 -13.56 9.22
N LEU A 28 -29.66 -12.57 10.07
CA LEU A 28 -30.53 -12.26 11.21
C LEU A 28 -31.81 -11.58 10.68
N GLU A 29 -32.97 -12.01 11.16
CA GLU A 29 -34.30 -11.51 10.74
C GLU A 29 -34.39 -9.97 10.74
N LYS A 30 -33.79 -9.33 11.76
CA LYS A 30 -33.72 -7.86 11.88
C LYS A 30 -32.98 -7.18 10.73
N TYR A 31 -32.03 -7.86 10.09
CA TYR A 31 -31.10 -7.29 9.11
C TYR A 31 -31.22 -7.89 7.70
N GLU A 32 -32.04 -8.93 7.51
CA GLU A 32 -32.24 -9.61 6.23
C GLU A 32 -32.65 -8.65 5.11
N GLY A 33 -33.55 -7.70 5.40
CA GLY A 33 -34.00 -6.69 4.44
C GLY A 33 -32.90 -5.76 3.91
N TYR A 34 -31.76 -5.67 4.61
CA TYR A 34 -30.60 -4.87 4.18
C TYR A 34 -29.60 -5.67 3.35
N ALA A 35 -29.68 -7.01 3.35
CA ALA A 35 -28.73 -7.88 2.67
C ALA A 35 -28.66 -7.59 1.16
N ALA A 36 -29.80 -7.34 0.53
CA ALA A 36 -29.87 -7.04 -0.90
C ALA A 36 -29.15 -5.73 -1.28
N ALA A 37 -29.10 -4.76 -0.36
CA ALA A 37 -28.49 -3.45 -0.62
C ALA A 37 -26.99 -3.40 -0.26
N TYR A 38 -26.55 -4.18 0.73
CA TYR A 38 -25.22 -4.04 1.32
C TYR A 38 -24.37 -5.32 1.32
N SER A 39 -24.93 -6.47 0.93
CA SER A 39 -24.12 -7.67 0.73
C SER A 39 -23.30 -7.55 -0.55
N MET A 40 -22.09 -8.10 -0.51
CA MET A 40 -21.22 -8.19 -1.68
C MET A 40 -21.25 -9.60 -2.27
N SER A 41 -21.15 -9.69 -3.59
CA SER A 41 -20.96 -10.95 -4.29
C SER A 41 -19.53 -11.48 -4.10
N GLU A 42 -19.33 -12.76 -4.43
CA GLU A 42 -18.00 -13.38 -4.45
C GLU A 42 -17.01 -12.62 -5.34
N GLU A 43 -17.48 -12.19 -6.52
CA GLU A 43 -16.69 -11.41 -7.47
C GLU A 43 -16.30 -10.05 -6.90
N GLN A 44 -17.23 -9.38 -6.22
CA GLN A 44 -16.94 -8.10 -5.55
C GLN A 44 -15.91 -8.28 -4.44
N PHE A 45 -15.98 -9.38 -3.67
CA PHE A 45 -14.96 -9.71 -2.68
C PHE A 45 -13.60 -10.02 -3.32
N ALA A 46 -13.58 -10.67 -4.49
CA ALA A 46 -12.34 -10.95 -5.22
C ALA A 46 -11.67 -9.63 -5.66
N VAL A 47 -12.44 -8.73 -6.30
CA VAL A 47 -11.95 -7.39 -6.68
C VAL A 47 -11.47 -6.61 -5.45
N LEU A 48 -12.21 -6.69 -4.34
CA LEU A 48 -11.83 -6.02 -3.10
C LEU A 48 -10.52 -6.57 -2.53
N ASN A 49 -10.27 -7.87 -2.66
CA ASN A 49 -9.01 -8.50 -2.26
C ASN A 49 -7.83 -8.11 -3.18
N ASP A 50 -8.08 -7.88 -4.47
CA ASP A 50 -7.06 -7.35 -5.38
C ASP A 50 -6.66 -5.92 -5.00
N ILE A 51 -7.66 -5.09 -4.69
CA ILE A 51 -7.44 -3.73 -4.18
C ILE A 51 -6.71 -3.77 -2.83
N ARG A 52 -7.05 -4.72 -1.95
CA ARG A 52 -6.37 -4.93 -0.66
C ARG A 52 -4.88 -5.23 -0.85
N GLN A 53 -4.54 -6.16 -1.75
CA GLN A 53 -3.14 -6.49 -2.05
C GLN A 53 -2.38 -5.28 -2.58
N PHE A 54 -2.99 -4.53 -3.50
CA PHE A 54 -2.41 -3.31 -4.04
C PHE A 54 -2.15 -2.24 -2.98
N LEU A 55 -3.16 -1.89 -2.18
CA LEU A 55 -3.01 -0.88 -1.13
C LEU A 55 -2.10 -1.35 0.01
N GLY A 56 -2.04 -2.66 0.26
CA GLY A 56 -1.18 -3.28 1.26
C GLY A 56 0.31 -3.02 1.01
N LEU A 57 0.75 -3.02 -0.26
CA LEU A 57 2.14 -2.67 -0.61
C LEU A 57 2.51 -1.26 -0.15
N PHE A 58 1.62 -0.30 -0.39
CA PHE A 58 1.83 1.06 0.08
C PHE A 58 1.81 1.09 1.60
N HIS A 59 0.85 0.40 2.24
CA HIS A 59 0.67 0.42 3.70
C HIS A 59 1.95 -0.03 4.41
N VAL A 60 2.53 -1.16 3.97
CA VAL A 60 3.80 -1.67 4.52
C VAL A 60 4.92 -0.64 4.38
N VAL A 61 5.06 0.00 3.22
CA VAL A 61 6.12 1.00 3.00
C VAL A 61 5.91 2.24 3.86
N GLN A 62 4.66 2.70 4.04
CA GLN A 62 4.35 3.80 4.96
C GLN A 62 4.73 3.44 6.39
N GLU A 63 4.35 2.26 6.88
CA GLU A 63 4.65 1.84 8.24
C GLU A 63 6.16 1.78 8.47
N LEU A 64 6.91 1.22 7.52
CA LEU A 64 8.37 1.18 7.58
C LEU A 64 8.98 2.59 7.62
N VAL A 65 8.51 3.51 6.77
CA VAL A 65 8.98 4.89 6.75
C VAL A 65 8.57 5.67 8.00
N SER A 66 7.40 5.37 8.57
CA SER A 66 6.87 6.10 9.74
C SER A 66 7.42 5.56 11.06
N ALA A 67 7.87 4.31 11.10
CA ALA A 67 8.55 3.72 12.26
C ALA A 67 9.91 4.39 12.54
N GLU A 68 10.53 4.97 11.51
CA GLU A 68 11.76 5.75 11.67
C GLU A 68 11.46 7.06 12.43
N LYS A 69 12.08 7.24 13.60
CA LYS A 69 11.94 8.46 14.43
C LYS A 69 12.27 9.74 13.70
N THR A 70 13.11 9.66 12.67
CA THR A 70 13.41 10.74 11.74
C THR A 70 13.63 10.10 10.38
N PRO A 71 12.59 9.96 9.54
CA PRO A 71 12.75 9.34 8.23
C PRO A 71 13.71 10.19 7.41
N THR A 72 14.92 9.67 7.24
CA THR A 72 15.95 10.33 6.44
C THR A 72 15.69 10.04 4.97
N LEU A 73 16.04 11.00 4.13
CA LEU A 73 15.84 10.88 2.68
C LEU A 73 16.64 9.69 2.10
N SER A 74 17.76 9.31 2.74
CA SER A 74 18.55 8.11 2.44
C SER A 74 17.83 6.80 2.75
N PHE A 75 16.81 6.79 3.60
CA PHE A 75 15.97 5.62 3.86
C PHE A 75 14.70 5.62 2.99
N VAL A 76 14.03 6.77 2.88
CA VAL A 76 12.75 6.89 2.15
C VAL A 76 12.91 6.57 0.67
N LEU A 77 14.00 7.00 0.04
CA LEU A 77 14.17 6.82 -1.40
C LEU A 77 14.41 5.37 -1.81
N PRO A 78 15.31 4.60 -1.16
CA PRO A 78 15.39 3.15 -1.39
C PRO A 78 14.05 2.45 -1.17
N MET A 79 13.26 2.89 -0.18
CA MET A 79 11.96 2.28 0.07
C MET A 79 10.95 2.54 -1.06
N TYR A 80 10.95 3.73 -1.65
CA TYR A 80 10.12 4.04 -2.82
C TYR A 80 10.60 3.33 -4.10
N GLU A 81 11.91 3.13 -4.26
CA GLU A 81 12.46 2.30 -5.35
C GLU A 81 12.02 0.84 -5.19
N LYS A 82 12.11 0.28 -3.98
CA LYS A 82 11.59 -1.06 -3.67
C LYS A 82 10.08 -1.16 -3.93
N LEU A 83 9.31 -0.13 -3.57
CA LEU A 83 7.88 -0.06 -3.86
C LEU A 83 7.58 -0.13 -5.36
N LEU A 84 8.40 0.54 -6.21
CA LEU A 84 8.24 0.43 -7.66
C LEU A 84 8.44 -1.01 -8.16
N THR A 85 9.44 -1.71 -7.65
CA THR A 85 9.67 -3.13 -7.98
C THR A 85 8.49 -4.01 -7.56
N MET A 86 8.01 -3.86 -6.32
CA MET A 86 6.85 -4.63 -5.84
C MET A 86 5.59 -4.35 -6.68
N LEU A 87 5.42 -3.11 -7.16
CA LEU A 87 4.32 -2.75 -8.05
C LEU A 87 4.46 -3.37 -9.44
N ASP A 88 5.67 -3.48 -9.99
CA ASP A 88 5.91 -4.19 -11.25
C ASP A 88 5.55 -5.67 -11.12
N ASP A 89 5.98 -6.33 -10.03
CA ASP A 89 5.64 -7.73 -9.76
C ASP A 89 4.11 -7.92 -9.62
N LEU A 90 3.45 -7.02 -8.87
CA LEU A 90 2.01 -7.07 -8.67
C LEU A 90 1.23 -6.88 -9.98
N LYS A 91 1.75 -6.09 -10.92
CA LYS A 91 1.13 -5.88 -12.23
C LYS A 91 1.04 -7.17 -13.05
N CYS A 92 2.01 -8.06 -12.90
CA CYS A 92 1.99 -9.38 -13.54
C CYS A 92 0.96 -10.32 -12.91
N ILE A 93 0.68 -10.15 -11.61
CA ILE A 93 -0.25 -10.99 -10.85
C ILE A 93 -1.69 -10.49 -11.06
N LEU A 94 -1.90 -9.17 -11.05
CA LEU A 94 -3.22 -8.54 -11.07
C LEU A 94 -3.36 -7.58 -12.27
N PRO A 95 -3.55 -8.11 -13.49
CA PRO A 95 -3.65 -7.30 -14.70
C PRO A 95 -4.87 -6.35 -14.70
N GLU A 96 -5.96 -6.72 -14.03
CA GLU A 96 -7.18 -5.90 -13.95
C GLU A 96 -6.94 -4.54 -13.28
N ILE A 97 -5.99 -4.45 -12.34
CA ILE A 97 -5.61 -3.20 -11.66
C ILE A 97 -4.36 -2.56 -12.27
N ALA A 98 -3.86 -3.07 -13.41
CA ALA A 98 -2.63 -2.60 -14.04
C ALA A 98 -2.65 -1.10 -14.35
N SER A 99 -3.82 -0.54 -14.69
CA SER A 99 -3.99 0.89 -14.92
C SER A 99 -3.74 1.72 -13.64
N ALA A 100 -4.29 1.27 -12.51
CA ALA A 100 -4.07 1.90 -11.21
C ALA A 100 -2.60 1.78 -10.78
N ILE A 101 -1.99 0.60 -10.96
CA ILE A 101 -0.57 0.38 -10.67
C ILE A 101 0.31 1.33 -11.49
N THR A 102 0.08 1.41 -12.80
CA THR A 102 0.86 2.28 -13.71
C THR A 102 0.73 3.76 -13.33
N SER A 103 -0.46 4.18 -12.93
CA SER A 103 -0.71 5.54 -12.43
C SER A 103 0.09 5.82 -11.15
N SER A 104 0.10 4.89 -10.19
CA SER A 104 0.88 5.02 -8.96
C SER A 104 2.39 5.03 -9.22
N GLN A 105 2.89 4.17 -10.10
CA GLN A 105 4.30 4.15 -10.49
C GLN A 105 4.73 5.47 -11.14
N THR A 106 3.89 6.04 -12.01
CA THR A 106 4.13 7.35 -12.62
C THR A 106 4.27 8.43 -11.55
N LYS A 107 3.39 8.42 -10.55
CA LYS A 107 3.45 9.38 -9.45
C LYS A 107 4.70 9.21 -8.58
N LEU A 108 5.04 7.97 -8.22
CA LEU A 108 6.24 7.63 -7.45
C LEU A 108 7.52 8.05 -8.17
N ARG A 109 7.65 7.73 -9.47
CA ARG A 109 8.78 8.18 -10.31
C ARG A 109 8.87 9.69 -10.35
N GLY A 110 7.74 10.39 -10.44
CA GLY A 110 7.70 11.85 -10.35
C GLY A 110 8.26 12.40 -9.03
N TYR A 111 7.95 11.77 -7.90
CA TYR A 111 8.51 12.14 -6.59
C TYR A 111 10.01 11.84 -6.50
N LEU A 112 10.45 10.66 -6.95
CA LEU A 112 11.86 10.27 -6.98
C LEU A 112 12.69 11.24 -7.83
N ASN A 113 12.21 11.60 -9.02
CA ASN A 113 12.91 12.53 -9.91
C ASN A 113 13.07 13.92 -9.27
N LYS A 114 12.02 14.42 -8.60
CA LYS A 114 12.09 15.69 -7.86
C LYS A 114 13.07 15.60 -6.68
N ALA A 115 13.06 14.50 -5.94
CA ALA A 115 13.98 14.30 -4.84
C ALA A 115 15.43 14.28 -5.34
N ARG A 116 15.71 13.51 -6.40
CA ARG A 116 17.04 13.39 -7.02
C ARG A 116 17.60 14.72 -7.54
N GLY A 117 16.73 15.62 -8.00
CA GLY A 117 17.13 16.96 -8.43
C GLY A 117 17.42 17.95 -7.29
N SER A 118 17.22 17.58 -6.03
CA SER A 118 17.42 18.47 -4.88
C SER A 118 18.84 18.32 -4.30
N PRO A 119 19.51 19.42 -3.88
CA PRO A 119 20.78 19.33 -3.16
C PRO A 119 20.69 18.50 -1.86
N ALA A 120 19.51 18.49 -1.24
CA ALA A 120 19.21 17.67 -0.06
C ALA A 120 19.39 16.17 -0.32
N TYR A 121 19.11 15.70 -1.54
CA TYR A 121 19.34 14.31 -1.94
C TYR A 121 20.82 13.96 -2.01
N THR A 122 21.61 14.78 -2.71
CA THR A 122 23.06 14.56 -2.82
C THR A 122 23.71 14.53 -1.45
N MET A 123 23.28 15.43 -0.54
CA MET A 123 23.74 15.45 0.84
C MET A 123 23.29 14.21 1.62
N ALA A 124 22.03 13.81 1.51
CA ALA A 124 21.50 12.65 2.25
C ALA A 124 22.18 11.32 1.84
N ILE A 125 22.39 11.09 0.54
CA ILE A 125 23.06 9.89 0.04
C ILE A 125 24.55 9.90 0.39
N GLY A 126 25.22 11.06 0.31
CA GLY A 126 26.62 11.20 0.70
C GLY A 126 26.85 11.06 2.22
N MET A 127 25.87 11.46 3.03
CA MET A 127 25.93 11.38 4.50
C MET A 127 25.54 9.99 5.04
N SER A 128 24.69 9.24 4.33
CA SER A 128 24.41 7.84 4.66
C SER A 128 25.61 6.95 4.28
N ARG A 129 26.64 6.94 5.12
CA ARG A 129 27.72 5.96 5.00
C ARG A 129 27.13 4.54 5.03
N PRO A 130 27.63 3.59 4.23
CA PRO A 130 27.22 2.20 4.39
C PRO A 130 27.68 1.75 5.79
N ILE A 131 26.77 1.24 6.61
CA ILE A 131 27.13 0.47 7.81
C ILE A 131 27.80 -0.81 7.29
N THR A 132 29.11 -0.70 7.01
CA THR A 132 30.00 -1.79 6.59
C THR A 132 31.11 -1.92 7.61
N HIS A 133 30.71 -2.22 8.85
CA HIS A 133 31.56 -2.96 9.77
C HIS A 133 30.67 -3.43 10.92
N TRP A 134 30.51 -4.75 11.04
CA TRP A 134 30.47 -5.58 12.25
C TRP A 134 29.82 -6.92 11.90
N TYR A 135 30.63 -7.86 11.43
CA TYR A 135 30.59 -9.31 11.74
C TYR A 135 31.86 -9.93 11.13
N ILE A 136 32.97 -9.84 11.88
CA ILE A 136 34.00 -10.89 11.99
C ILE A 136 34.07 -11.21 13.47
#